data_AF-A0A286FC96-F1
#
_entry.id   AF-A0A286FC96-F1
#
_cell.length_a   1.000
_cell.length_b   1.000
_cell.length_c   1.000
_cell.angle_alpha   90.00
_cell.angle_beta   90.00
_cell.angle_gamma   90.00
#
_symmetry.space_group_name_H-M   'P 1'
#
loop_
_entity.id
_entity.type
_entity.pdbx_description
1 polymer ?
#
loop_
_entity_poly.entity_id
_entity_poly.type
_entity_poly.pdbx_seq_one_letter_code
_entity_poly.pdbx_strand_id
1 'polypeptide(L)'
;MMCRTSPCFPTPKEAISLIQRGYQDQLQLTIYTDQKTERLHSAITPKFDQKLGCTFQNRQGLCELHSLGLKPTEGRLAHHSLADDGLRVSVCDTWETQEGIDVIKNFPDSDQEWKNLLLLMLTNRMYVKRART
;
A
#
# COMPACT_ATOMS: atom_id res chain seq x y z
N MET A 1 5.06 14.90 -7.86
CA MET A 1 5.85 13.83 -7.22
C MET A 1 4.92 12.99 -6.37
N MET A 2 4.98 11.67 -6.53
CA MET A 2 4.02 10.73 -5.96
C MET A 2 3.83 10.84 -4.43
N CYS A 3 4.93 10.87 -3.67
CA CYS A 3 4.91 10.87 -2.20
C CYS A 3 4.12 12.02 -1.54
N ARG A 4 3.81 13.10 -2.28
CA ARG A 4 2.99 14.21 -1.80
C ARG A 4 1.49 13.92 -1.87
N THR A 5 1.06 13.11 -2.82
CA THR A 5 -0.37 12.92 -3.14
C THR A 5 -0.85 11.49 -2.87
N SER A 6 0.05 10.52 -2.81
CA SER A 6 -0.26 9.10 -2.55
C SER A 6 1.01 8.34 -2.14
N PRO A 7 0.95 7.35 -1.25
CA PRO A 7 2.07 6.44 -1.06
C PRO A 7 2.23 5.58 -2.32
N CYS A 8 3.44 5.08 -2.54
CA CYS A 8 3.64 4.00 -3.49
C CYS A 8 3.22 2.65 -2.87
N PHE A 9 2.58 1.82 -3.67
CA PHE A 9 2.16 0.46 -3.40
C PHE A 9 3.32 -0.49 -3.74
N PRO A 10 3.87 -1.21 -2.74
CA PRO A 10 4.80 -2.29 -2.98
C PRO A 10 4.06 -3.58 -3.35
N THR A 11 4.76 -4.49 -4.02
CA THR A 11 4.38 -5.91 -4.04
C THR A 11 4.57 -6.55 -2.64
N PRO A 12 3.97 -7.72 -2.34
CA PRO A 12 4.21 -8.42 -1.08
C PRO A 12 5.70 -8.60 -0.76
N LYS A 13 6.51 -9.00 -1.76
CA LYS A 13 7.96 -9.18 -1.61
C LYS A 13 8.69 -7.90 -1.24
N GLU A 14 8.32 -6.79 -1.86
CA GLU A 14 8.90 -5.47 -1.54
C GLU A 14 8.48 -5.03 -0.13
N ALA A 15 7.23 -5.26 0.29
CA ALA A 15 6.77 -4.96 1.63
C ALA A 15 7.49 -5.81 2.69
N ILE A 16 7.64 -7.12 2.47
CA ILE A 16 8.43 -8.02 3.33
C ILE A 16 9.86 -7.51 3.45
N SER A 17 10.48 -7.11 2.33
CA SER A 17 11.83 -6.56 2.30
C SER A 17 11.99 -5.28 3.15
N LEU A 18 10.96 -4.43 3.21
CA LEU A 18 10.92 -3.26 4.09
C LEU A 18 10.75 -3.66 5.55
N ILE A 19 9.84 -4.58 5.85
CA ILE A 19 9.59 -5.09 7.22
C ILE A 19 10.88 -5.71 7.79
N GLN A 20 11.55 -6.58 7.03
CA GLN A 20 12.80 -7.23 7.42
C GLN A 20 13.95 -6.25 7.67
N ARG A 21 13.87 -5.03 7.12
CA ARG A 21 14.85 -3.96 7.32
C ARG A 21 14.48 -3.00 8.46
N GLY A 22 13.42 -3.31 9.22
CA GLY A 22 13.00 -2.53 10.39
C GLY A 22 12.07 -1.36 10.07
N TYR A 23 11.51 -1.27 8.87
CA TYR A 23 10.59 -0.20 8.49
C TYR A 23 9.12 -0.44 8.87
N GLN A 24 8.81 -1.52 9.60
CA GLN A 24 7.44 -1.93 9.90
C GLN A 24 6.57 -0.81 10.49
N ASP A 25 7.12 -0.04 11.43
CA ASP A 25 6.39 1.06 12.10
C ASP A 25 6.08 2.26 11.17
N GLN A 26 6.65 2.26 9.97
CA GLN A 26 6.44 3.27 8.93
C GLN A 26 5.52 2.73 7.82
N LEU A 27 4.96 1.54 7.99
CA LEU A 27 4.00 0.92 7.09
C LEU A 27 2.59 0.89 7.72
N GLN A 28 1.57 0.66 6.90
CA GLN A 28 0.16 0.56 7.29
C GLN A 28 -0.60 -0.36 6.34
N LEU A 29 -1.68 -0.99 6.81
CA LEU A 29 -2.66 -1.60 5.91
C LEU A 29 -3.41 -0.49 5.17
N THR A 30 -3.45 -0.57 3.85
CA THR A 30 -4.11 0.41 2.99
C THR A 30 -5.13 -0.26 2.11
N ILE A 31 -6.32 0.32 2.08
CA ILE A 31 -7.40 -0.08 1.17
C ILE A 31 -7.47 0.89 0.01
N TYR A 32 -7.32 0.33 -1.17
CA TYR A 32 -7.42 1.03 -2.43
C TYR A 32 -8.67 0.57 -3.16
N THR A 33 -9.49 1.53 -3.61
CA THR A 33 -10.60 1.26 -4.51
C THR A 33 -10.15 1.57 -5.93
N ASP A 34 -10.14 0.57 -6.79
CA ASP A 34 -10.00 0.79 -8.22
C ASP A 34 -11.24 1.54 -8.71
N GLN A 35 -11.05 2.75 -9.22
CA GLN A 35 -12.15 3.61 -9.65
C GLN A 35 -12.85 3.10 -10.91
N LYS A 36 -12.19 2.23 -11.70
CA LYS A 36 -12.76 1.68 -12.94
C LYS A 36 -13.68 0.50 -12.68
N THR A 37 -13.30 -0.36 -11.71
CA THR A 37 -14.01 -1.61 -11.42
C THR A 37 -14.78 -1.58 -10.10
N GLU A 38 -14.62 -0.52 -9.31
CA GLU A 38 -15.07 -0.40 -7.91
C GLU A 38 -14.48 -1.48 -6.97
N ARG A 39 -13.50 -2.25 -7.44
CA ARG A 39 -12.88 -3.33 -6.69
C ARG A 39 -12.03 -2.79 -5.55
N LEU A 40 -12.16 -3.43 -4.38
CA LEU A 40 -11.32 -3.16 -3.22
C LEU A 40 -10.08 -4.04 -3.22
N HIS A 41 -8.92 -3.40 -3.08
CA HIS A 41 -7.63 -4.06 -2.91
C HIS A 41 -7.04 -3.70 -1.54
N SER A 42 -6.33 -4.65 -0.96
CA SER A 42 -5.62 -4.47 0.32
C SER A 42 -4.13 -4.63 0.08
N ALA A 43 -3.32 -3.72 0.63
CA ALA A 43 -1.87 -3.79 0.54
C ALA A 43 -1.22 -3.18 1.79
N ILE A 44 -0.03 -3.66 2.14
CA ILE A 44 0.81 -2.97 3.13
C ILE A 44 1.60 -1.89 2.39
N THR A 45 1.40 -0.62 2.75
CA THR A 45 2.04 0.51 2.09
C THR A 45 2.75 1.41 3.11
N PRO A 46 3.65 2.31 2.68
CA PRO A 46 4.11 3.39 3.55
C PRO A 46 2.96 4.19 4.16
N LYS A 47 3.12 4.58 5.42
CA LYS A 47 2.22 5.52 6.09
C LYS A 47 2.07 6.79 5.26
N PHE A 48 0.82 7.22 5.12
CA PHE A 48 0.46 8.39 4.35
C PHE A 48 -0.59 9.19 5.09
N ASP A 49 -0.31 10.47 5.25
CA ASP A 49 -1.24 11.46 5.77
C ASP A 49 -1.53 12.49 4.67
N GLN A 50 -2.77 12.95 4.54
CA GLN A 50 -3.16 13.87 3.46
C GLN A 50 -2.50 15.26 3.58
N LYS A 51 -2.16 15.69 4.79
CA LYS A 51 -1.51 16.98 5.07
C LYS A 51 0.01 16.85 5.08
N LEU A 52 0.54 15.78 5.65
CA LEU A 52 1.98 15.56 5.84
C LEU A 52 2.64 14.77 4.70
N GLY A 53 1.86 14.04 3.90
CA GLY A 53 2.33 13.18 2.82
C GLY A 53 2.81 11.81 3.30
N CYS A 54 3.61 11.15 2.45
CA CYS A 54 4.22 9.87 2.74
C CYS A 54 5.32 9.99 3.80
N THR A 55 5.38 9.06 4.75
CA THR A 55 6.39 9.05 5.84
C THR A 55 7.84 9.00 5.38
N PHE A 56 8.12 8.56 4.14
CA PHE A 56 9.46 8.51 3.57
C PHE A 56 9.81 9.75 2.74
N GLN A 57 8.99 10.80 2.78
CA GLN A 57 9.32 12.06 2.15
C GLN A 57 10.22 12.89 3.08
N ASN A 58 11.44 13.18 2.63
CA ASN A 58 12.35 14.04 3.35
C ASN A 58 11.97 15.53 3.17
N ARG A 59 12.68 16.42 3.89
CA ARG A 59 12.45 17.88 3.85
C ARG A 59 12.70 18.53 2.48
N GLN A 60 13.47 17.87 1.61
CA GLN A 60 13.72 18.32 0.24
C GLN A 60 12.64 17.80 -0.73
N GLY A 61 11.62 17.11 -0.20
CA GLY A 61 10.54 16.50 -0.94
C GLY A 61 10.91 15.13 -1.52
N LEU A 62 12.14 14.65 -1.40
CA LEU A 62 12.62 13.41 -2.02
C LEU A 62 12.24 12.17 -1.19
N CYS A 63 12.16 11.02 -1.86
CA CYS A 63 11.86 9.75 -1.20
C CYS A 63 13.13 9.10 -0.65
N GLU A 64 13.20 8.90 0.66
CA GLU A 64 14.37 8.34 1.36
C GLU A 64 14.68 6.90 0.96
N LEU A 65 13.66 6.12 0.59
CA LEU A 65 13.86 4.75 0.09
C LEU A 65 14.56 4.70 -1.28
N HIS A 66 14.59 5.80 -2.04
CA HIS A 66 15.14 5.81 -3.39
C HIS A 66 16.65 5.57 -3.39
N SER A 67 17.40 6.34 -2.60
CA SER A 67 18.86 6.21 -2.49
C SER A 67 19.31 4.88 -1.90
N LEU A 68 18.41 4.18 -1.19
CA LEU A 68 18.66 2.87 -0.59
C LEU A 68 18.33 1.71 -1.56
N GLY A 69 17.82 1.99 -2.75
CA GLY A 69 17.33 0.96 -3.67
C GLY A 69 16.07 0.23 -3.18
N LEU A 70 15.36 0.81 -2.20
CA LEU A 70 14.19 0.20 -1.55
C LEU A 70 12.86 0.84 -1.99
N LYS A 71 12.90 1.90 -2.81
CA LYS A 71 11.67 2.54 -3.31
C LYS A 71 10.89 1.50 -4.12
N PRO A 72 9.60 1.23 -3.81
CA PRO A 72 8.79 0.26 -4.54
C PRO A 72 8.75 0.49 -6.06
N THR A 73 8.58 -0.59 -6.81
CA THR A 73 8.59 -0.59 -8.28
C THR A 73 7.61 0.42 -8.85
N GLU A 74 6.39 0.49 -8.32
CA GLU A 74 5.39 1.48 -8.72
C GLU A 74 5.94 2.91 -8.59
N GLY A 75 6.57 3.23 -7.46
CA GLY A 75 7.15 4.54 -7.23
C GLY A 75 8.36 4.86 -8.13
N ARG A 76 9.13 3.84 -8.55
CA ARG A 76 10.24 4.04 -9.50
C ARG A 76 9.70 4.33 -10.90
N LEU A 77 8.65 3.63 -11.33
CA LEU A 77 8.05 3.76 -12.66
C LEU A 77 7.14 4.99 -12.81
N ALA A 78 6.53 5.47 -11.72
CA ALA A 78 5.66 6.66 -11.72
C ALA A 78 6.37 7.96 -12.15
N HIS A 79 7.71 8.01 -12.12
CA HIS A 79 8.50 9.14 -12.63
C HIS A 79 8.59 9.18 -14.16
N HIS A 80 8.28 8.08 -14.86
CA HIS A 80 8.48 7.94 -16.31
C HIS A 80 7.25 8.30 -17.16
N SER A 81 6.32 9.12 -16.67
CA SER A 81 5.13 9.62 -17.40
C SER A 81 4.13 8.57 -17.89
N LEU A 82 4.30 7.30 -17.51
CA LEU A 82 3.26 6.28 -17.62
C LEU A 82 2.23 6.58 -16.53
N ALA A 83 1.26 7.42 -16.88
CA ALA A 83 0.04 7.61 -16.11
C ALA A 83 -0.67 6.26 -16.10
N ASP A 84 -0.49 5.46 -15.05
CA ASP A 84 -1.04 4.11 -15.10
C ASP A 84 -1.63 3.67 -13.77
N ASP A 85 -2.91 3.98 -13.62
CA ASP A 85 -3.78 3.24 -12.70
C ASP A 85 -3.61 1.72 -12.89
N GLY A 86 -3.28 1.25 -14.10
CA GLY A 86 -3.02 -0.16 -14.40
C GLY A 86 -1.80 -0.74 -13.67
N LEU A 87 -0.74 0.05 -13.44
CA LEU A 87 0.41 -0.43 -12.67
C LEU A 87 0.04 -0.64 -11.20
N ARG A 88 -0.70 0.31 -10.61
CA ARG A 88 -1.19 0.16 -9.23
C ARG A 88 -2.10 -1.04 -9.09
N VAL A 89 -3.05 -1.22 -10.01
CA VAL A 89 -3.94 -2.39 -10.03
C VAL A 89 -3.13 -3.68 -10.15
N SER A 90 -2.15 -3.73 -11.08
CA SER A 90 -1.29 -4.90 -11.25
C SER A 90 -0.49 -5.23 -9.99
N VAL A 91 0.03 -4.23 -9.28
CA VAL A 91 0.70 -4.43 -7.98
C VAL A 91 -0.30 -4.91 -6.93
N CYS A 92 -1.47 -4.31 -6.86
CA CYS A 92 -2.54 -4.70 -5.95
C CYS A 92 -2.99 -6.16 -6.18
N ASP A 93 -3.07 -6.63 -7.43
CA ASP A 93 -3.41 -8.02 -7.73
C ASP A 93 -2.37 -9.01 -7.18
N THR A 94 -1.11 -8.61 -7.02
CA THR A 94 -0.09 -9.48 -6.39
C THR A 94 -0.38 -9.76 -4.91
N TRP A 95 -1.17 -8.92 -4.23
CA TRP A 95 -1.58 -9.11 -2.84
C TRP A 95 -2.68 -10.16 -2.66
N GLU A 96 -3.32 -10.60 -3.74
CA GLU A 96 -4.38 -11.61 -3.71
C GLU A 96 -3.83 -13.04 -3.71
N THR A 97 -2.51 -13.18 -3.85
CA THR A 97 -1.81 -14.44 -3.64
C THR A 97 -1.83 -14.84 -2.17
N GLN A 98 -1.63 -16.13 -1.89
CA GLN A 98 -1.55 -16.61 -0.50
C GLN A 98 -0.45 -15.89 0.30
N GLU A 99 0.70 -15.61 -0.33
CA GLU A 99 1.80 -14.85 0.28
C GLU A 99 1.35 -13.45 0.71
N GLY A 100 0.66 -12.70 -0.16
CA GLY A 100 0.14 -11.38 0.16
C GLY A 100 -0.90 -11.41 1.28
N ILE A 101 -1.83 -12.36 1.22
CA ILE A 101 -2.85 -12.56 2.26
C ILE A 101 -2.20 -12.87 3.61
N ASP A 102 -1.16 -13.72 3.64
CA ASP A 102 -0.47 -14.09 4.88
C ASP A 102 0.32 -12.92 5.47
N VAL A 103 0.92 -12.08 4.62
CA VAL A 103 1.55 -10.83 5.09
C VAL A 103 0.51 -9.93 5.74
N ILE A 104 -0.64 -9.70 5.10
CA ILE A 104 -1.72 -8.86 5.65
C ILE A 104 -2.24 -9.43 6.98
N LYS A 105 -2.49 -10.74 7.05
CA LYS A 105 -2.93 -11.42 8.27
C LYS A 105 -1.97 -11.22 9.44
N ASN A 106 -0.67 -11.28 9.17
CA ASN A 106 0.35 -11.21 10.21
C ASN A 106 0.86 -9.79 10.47
N PHE A 107 0.53 -8.81 9.63
CA PHE A 107 1.00 -7.43 9.79
C PHE A 107 0.38 -6.79 11.05
N PRO A 108 1.18 -6.33 12.02
CA PRO A 108 0.65 -5.71 13.23
C PRO A 108 0.18 -4.30 12.91
N ASP A 109 -1.10 -4.16 12.58
CA ASP A 109 -1.73 -2.87 12.42
C ASP A 109 -2.30 -2.39 13.76
N SER A 110 -2.18 -1.09 14.01
CA SER A 110 -2.79 -0.43 15.16
C SER A 110 -4.32 -0.51 15.16
N ASP A 111 -4.94 -0.73 14.00
CA ASP A 111 -6.38 -0.83 13.85
C ASP A 111 -6.85 -2.28 13.63
N GLN A 112 -6.85 -3.04 14.73
CA GLN A 112 -7.17 -4.46 14.72
C GLN A 112 -8.64 -4.75 14.34
N GLU A 113 -9.57 -3.81 14.62
CA GLU A 113 -10.99 -3.96 14.29
C GLU A 113 -11.19 -3.86 12.76
N TRP A 114 -10.59 -2.86 12.12
CA TRP A 114 -10.62 -2.73 10.67
C TRP A 114 -9.90 -3.87 9.96
N LYS A 115 -8.78 -4.35 10.50
CA LYS A 115 -8.08 -5.54 9.99
C LYS A 115 -8.97 -6.79 10.02
N ASN A 116 -9.73 -6.99 11.10
CA ASN A 116 -10.65 -8.13 11.22
C ASN A 116 -11.81 -8.04 10.21
N LEU A 117 -12.39 -6.85 10.02
CA LEU A 117 -13.43 -6.61 9.01
C LEU A 117 -12.92 -6.89 7.60
N LEU A 118 -11.69 -6.45 7.29
CA LEU A 118 -11.04 -6.71 6.01
C LEU A 118 -10.80 -8.19 5.76
N LEU A 119 -10.34 -8.91 6.79
CA LEU A 119 -10.08 -10.33 6.67
C LEU A 119 -11.36 -11.11 6.37
N LEU A 120 -12.48 -10.75 7.01
CA LEU A 120 -13.81 -11.28 6.72
C LEU A 120 -14.23 -11.01 5.27
N MET A 121 -13.95 -9.81 4.73
CA MET A 121 -14.25 -9.47 3.33
C MET A 121 -13.42 -10.31 2.35
N LEU A 122 -12.13 -10.49 2.62
CA LEU A 122 -11.21 -11.27 1.79
C LEU A 122 -11.54 -12.77 1.79
N THR A 123 -11.98 -13.33 2.92
CA THR A 123 -12.36 -14.74 3.01
C THR A 123 -13.76 -15.04 2.46
N ASN A 124 -14.68 -14.08 2.51
CA ASN A 124 -16.09 -14.28 2.09
C ASN A 124 -16.46 -13.66 0.74
N ARG A 125 -15.52 -13.03 0.01
CA ARG A 125 -15.80 -12.25 -1.23
C ARG A 125 -16.97 -11.25 -1.06
N MET A 126 -17.14 -10.68 0.13
CA MET A 126 -18.23 -9.75 0.41
C MET A 126 -17.75 -8.31 0.22
N TYR A 127 -18.36 -7.59 -0.72
CA TYR A 127 -18.20 -6.16 -0.93
C TYR A 127 -18.89 -5.38 0.20
N VAL A 128 -18.17 -4.49 0.87
CA VAL A 128 -18.77 -3.52 1.80
C VAL A 128 -18.37 -2.11 1.38
N LYS A 129 -19.37 -1.28 1.05
CA LYS A 129 -19.19 0.15 0.83
C LYS A 129 -18.98 0.84 2.18
N ARG A 130 -17.88 1.55 2.34
CA ARG A 130 -17.61 2.36 3.55
C ARG A 130 -18.62 3.51 3.60
N ALA A 131 -19.47 3.55 4.62
CA ALA A 131 -20.23 4.75 4.95
C ALA A 131 -19.26 5.81 5.48
N ARG A 132 -19.21 6.98 4.84
CA ARG A 132 -18.48 8.14 5.35
C ARG A 132 -19.30 8.74 6.48
N THR A 133 -18.75 8.79 7.69
CA THR A 133 -19.18 9.70 8.76
C THR A 133 -18.41 11.00 8.64
#